data_AF-A0A3M1Q591-F1
#
_entry.id   AF-A0A3M1Q591-F1
#
_cell.length_a   1.000
_cell.length_b   1.000
_cell.length_c   1.000
_cell.angle_alpha   90.00
_cell.angle_beta   90.00
_cell.angle_gamma   90.00
#
_symmetry.space_group_name_H-M   'P 1'
#
loop_
_entity.id
_entity.type
_entity.pdbx_description
1 polymer ?
#
loop_
_entity_poly.entity_id
_entity_poly.type
_entity_poly.pdbx_seq_one_letter_code
_entity_poly.pdbx_strand_id
1 'polypeptide(L)'
;MIDYLDMIGTPYEEGAVDFERGRLDCKGVVVEVYRRAGLSLPKDAFYRSSGVWHEVSLEGCREYDLIVSDPGREGCSSHVSVVVRGGAHGDALTAERKRGVCLVRIALIRNVVGVYRFNELDRARDRVVP
;
A
#
# COMPACT_ATOMS: atom_id res chain seq x y z
N MET A 1 -0.09 -13.24 -8.23
CA MET A 1 0.51 -11.94 -8.60
C MET A 1 -0.62 -11.04 -9.02
N ILE A 2 -0.73 -9.86 -8.42
CA ILE A 2 -1.78 -8.88 -8.75
C ILE A 2 -1.45 -8.28 -10.11
N ASP A 3 -2.42 -8.21 -11.00
CA ASP A 3 -2.30 -7.34 -12.18
C ASP A 3 -2.64 -5.91 -11.76
N TYR A 4 -1.68 -5.01 -11.86
CA TYR A 4 -1.78 -3.59 -11.50
C TYR A 4 -1.34 -2.67 -12.63
N LEU A 5 -1.02 -3.22 -13.81
CA LEU A 5 -0.43 -2.43 -14.90
C LEU A 5 -1.41 -1.39 -15.45
N ASP A 6 -2.71 -1.72 -15.48
CA ASP A 6 -3.80 -0.82 -15.85
C ASP A 6 -4.00 0.34 -14.86
N MET A 7 -3.55 0.19 -13.62
CA MET A 7 -3.60 1.27 -12.63
C MET A 7 -2.56 2.35 -12.94
N ILE A 8 -1.41 2.00 -13.52
CA ILE A 8 -0.29 2.93 -13.76
C ILE A 8 -0.74 4.10 -14.66
N GLY A 9 -0.44 5.32 -14.23
CA GLY A 9 -0.83 6.55 -14.93
C GLY A 9 -2.21 7.08 -14.55
N THR A 10 -3.00 6.34 -13.75
CA THR A 10 -4.28 6.85 -13.21
C THR A 10 -4.04 8.14 -12.44
N PRO A 11 -4.69 9.27 -12.80
CA PRO A 11 -4.42 10.55 -12.16
C PRO A 11 -4.72 10.55 -10.66
N TYR A 12 -3.93 11.33 -9.93
CA TYR A 12 -4.09 11.52 -8.50
C TYR A 12 -5.24 12.47 -8.20
N GLU A 13 -6.11 12.10 -7.25
CA GLU A 13 -7.13 12.99 -6.68
C GLU A 13 -7.32 12.66 -5.20
N GLU A 14 -7.14 13.65 -4.33
CA GLU A 14 -7.20 13.49 -2.88
C GLU A 14 -8.60 13.01 -2.43
N GLY A 15 -8.65 11.91 -1.68
CA GLY A 15 -9.90 11.26 -1.26
C GLY A 15 -10.50 10.31 -2.29
N ALA A 16 -9.92 10.20 -3.49
CA ALA A 16 -10.41 9.27 -4.51
C ALA A 16 -9.98 7.82 -4.22
N VAL A 17 -10.98 6.92 -4.23
CA VAL A 17 -10.80 5.49 -3.96
C VAL A 17 -11.41 4.60 -5.05
N ASP A 18 -11.86 5.20 -6.15
CA ASP A 18 -12.64 4.54 -7.20
C ASP A 18 -11.86 4.53 -8.52
N PHE A 19 -11.23 3.39 -8.80
CA PHE A 19 -10.46 3.18 -10.03
C PHE A 19 -11.34 3.26 -11.28
N GLU A 20 -12.62 2.90 -11.22
CA GLU A 20 -13.54 2.92 -12.37
C GLU A 20 -13.84 4.36 -12.82
N ARG A 21 -13.75 5.32 -11.91
CA ARG A 21 -13.81 6.76 -12.21
C ARG A 21 -12.48 7.33 -12.73
N GLY A 22 -11.45 6.49 -12.83
CA GLY A 22 -10.14 6.85 -13.34
C GLY A 22 -9.36 7.81 -12.44
N ARG A 23 -9.57 7.77 -11.12
CA ARG A 23 -8.88 8.64 -10.13
C ARG A 23 -8.59 7.88 -8.84
N LEU A 24 -7.38 8.02 -8.30
CA LEU A 24 -6.97 7.37 -7.05
C LEU A 24 -6.02 8.26 -6.25
N ASP A 25 -6.19 8.32 -4.92
CA ASP A 25 -5.12 8.76 -4.02
C ASP A 25 -4.28 7.56 -3.53
N CYS A 26 -3.33 7.83 -2.64
CA CYS A 26 -2.45 6.81 -2.07
C CYS A 26 -3.23 5.74 -1.27
N LYS A 27 -4.35 6.09 -0.62
CA LYS A 27 -5.22 5.14 0.08
C LYS A 27 -6.10 4.37 -0.91
N GLY A 28 -6.59 5.03 -1.95
CA GLY A 28 -7.33 4.43 -3.04
C GLY A 28 -6.53 3.34 -3.75
N VAL A 29 -5.24 3.56 -3.98
CA VAL A 29 -4.33 2.51 -4.48
C VAL A 29 -4.32 1.30 -3.57
N VAL A 30 -4.18 1.50 -2.25
CA VAL A 30 -4.19 0.39 -1.27
C VAL A 30 -5.52 -0.36 -1.29
N VAL A 31 -6.65 0.36 -1.26
CA VAL A 31 -7.99 -0.24 -1.31
C VAL A 31 -8.17 -1.07 -2.58
N GLU A 32 -7.80 -0.52 -3.73
CA GLU A 32 -7.94 -1.19 -5.02
C GLU A 32 -7.06 -2.45 -5.11
N VAL A 33 -5.81 -2.36 -4.65
CA VAL A 33 -4.89 -3.50 -4.62
C VAL A 33 -5.41 -4.62 -3.71
N TYR A 34 -5.91 -4.29 -2.52
CA TYR A 34 -6.50 -5.27 -1.62
C TYR A 34 -7.79 -5.87 -2.18
N ARG A 35 -8.65 -5.05 -2.80
CA ARG A 35 -9.87 -5.52 -3.48
C ARG A 35 -9.55 -6.54 -4.58
N ARG A 36 -8.55 -6.27 -5.42
CA ARG A 36 -8.07 -7.21 -6.46
C ARG A 36 -7.47 -8.48 -5.89
N ALA A 37 -6.93 -8.41 -4.66
CA ALA A 37 -6.45 -9.57 -3.92
C ALA A 37 -7.56 -10.41 -3.27
N GLY A 38 -8.83 -9.98 -3.37
CA GLY A 38 -9.94 -10.60 -2.65
C GLY A 38 -9.96 -10.30 -1.15
N LEU A 39 -9.25 -9.26 -0.71
CA LEU A 39 -9.17 -8.83 0.68
C LEU A 39 -10.07 -7.64 0.93
N SER A 40 -10.77 -7.65 2.07
CA SER A 40 -11.61 -6.54 2.51
C SER A 40 -10.91 -5.75 3.60
N LEU A 41 -10.47 -4.53 3.30
CA LEU A 41 -9.99 -3.61 4.33
C LEU A 41 -11.18 -3.01 5.09
N PRO A 42 -11.17 -3.03 6.44
CA PRO A 42 -12.19 -2.34 7.21
C PRO A 42 -12.08 -0.82 6.98
N LYS A 43 -13.19 -0.10 7.09
CA LYS A 43 -13.24 1.35 6.79
C LYS A 43 -12.26 2.17 7.62
N ASP A 44 -11.94 1.69 8.82
CA ASP A 44 -11.04 2.32 9.77
C ASP A 44 -9.59 1.81 9.68
N ALA A 45 -9.26 0.94 8.70
CA ALA A 45 -7.93 0.34 8.58
C ALA A 45 -6.81 1.38 8.57
N PHE A 46 -7.00 2.54 7.96
CA PHE A 46 -5.96 3.58 7.88
C PHE A 46 -5.76 4.37 9.19
N TYR A 47 -6.58 4.14 10.22
CA TYR A 47 -6.32 4.68 11.55
C TYR A 47 -5.35 3.78 12.30
N ARG A 48 -4.35 4.41 12.94
CA ARG A 48 -3.34 3.73 13.75
C ARG A 48 -3.95 2.89 14.89
N SER A 49 -5.15 3.26 15.35
CA SER A 49 -5.92 2.58 16.39
C SER A 49 -6.70 1.34 15.92
N SER A 50 -6.72 1.03 14.62
CA SER A 50 -7.52 -0.08 14.08
C SER A 50 -7.08 -1.46 14.59
N GLY A 51 -5.82 -1.62 15.01
CA GLY A 51 -5.30 -2.89 15.51
C GLY A 51 -5.25 -4.02 14.46
N VAL A 52 -5.57 -3.74 13.20
CA VAL A 52 -5.56 -4.73 12.11
C VAL A 52 -4.21 -4.86 11.41
N TRP A 53 -3.24 -4.04 11.83
CA TRP A 53 -1.89 -4.01 11.32
C TRP A 53 -0.91 -4.40 12.42
N HIS A 54 0.16 -5.07 12.04
CA HIS A 54 1.37 -5.16 12.85
C HIS A 54 2.57 -4.68 12.05
N GLU A 55 3.57 -4.16 12.76
CA GLU A 55 4.78 -3.64 12.14
C GLU A 55 5.72 -4.79 11.74
N VAL A 56 6.38 -4.64 10.59
CA VAL A 56 7.40 -5.54 10.07
C VAL A 56 8.63 -4.76 9.65
N SER A 57 9.79 -5.43 9.51
CA SER A 57 10.99 -4.74 9.01
C SER A 57 10.89 -4.47 7.50
N LEU A 58 11.62 -3.44 7.05
CA LEU A 58 11.72 -3.13 5.63
C LEU A 58 12.38 -4.27 4.83
N GLU A 59 13.35 -4.98 5.40
CA GLU A 59 13.93 -6.16 4.73
C GLU A 59 12.94 -7.33 4.66
N GLY A 60 12.06 -7.46 5.64
CA GLY A 60 11.04 -8.50 5.75
C GLY A 60 9.72 -8.17 5.05
N CYS A 61 9.66 -7.04 4.33
CA CYS A 61 8.46 -6.64 3.61
C CYS A 61 8.18 -7.58 2.43
N ARG A 62 6.91 -7.85 2.18
CA ARG A 62 6.42 -8.73 1.13
C ARG A 62 5.22 -8.11 0.43
N GLU A 63 4.73 -8.76 -0.64
CA GLU A 63 3.52 -8.34 -1.32
C GLU A 63 2.38 -8.04 -0.33
N TYR A 64 1.63 -6.98 -0.61
CA TYR A 64 0.53 -6.42 0.18
C TYR A 64 0.92 -5.68 1.46
N ASP A 65 2.18 -5.74 1.92
CA ASP A 65 2.60 -4.88 3.04
C ASP A 65 2.50 -3.40 2.65
N LEU A 66 2.20 -2.55 3.62
CA LEU A 66 2.12 -1.12 3.45
C LEU A 66 3.40 -0.46 3.92
N ILE A 67 3.97 0.41 3.10
CA ILE A 67 5.05 1.31 3.49
C ILE A 67 4.42 2.68 3.74
N VAL A 68 4.48 3.13 4.99
CA VAL A 68 4.01 4.45 5.40
C VAL A 68 5.21 5.38 5.42
N SER A 69 5.07 6.54 4.79
CA SER A 69 6.14 7.55 4.72
C SER A 69 5.62 8.96 4.99
N ASP A 70 6.55 9.82 5.35
CA ASP A 70 6.33 11.25 5.54
C ASP A 70 7.21 12.05 4.57
N PRO A 71 6.82 12.13 3.28
CA PRO A 71 7.57 12.89 2.28
C PRO A 71 7.73 14.38 2.65
N GLY A 72 6.80 14.95 3.40
CA GLY A 72 6.81 16.35 3.85
C GLY A 72 7.75 16.63 5.03
N ARG A 73 8.16 15.59 5.77
CA ARG A 73 8.89 15.72 7.06
C ARG A 73 8.11 16.52 8.11
N GLU A 74 6.79 16.44 8.07
CA GLU A 74 5.89 17.14 8.99
C GLU A 74 5.66 16.36 10.30
N GLY A 75 6.26 15.17 10.42
CA GLY A 75 6.10 14.29 11.58
C GLY A 75 4.76 13.54 11.59
N CYS A 76 3.98 13.61 10.50
CA CYS A 76 2.71 12.94 10.34
C CYS A 76 2.75 11.97 9.14
N SER A 77 2.08 10.82 9.26
CA SER A 77 1.94 9.87 8.14
C SER A 77 1.11 10.51 7.03
N SER A 78 1.78 11.09 6.04
CA SER A 78 1.15 11.82 4.94
C SER A 78 1.03 10.98 3.67
N HIS A 79 1.66 9.80 3.61
CA HIS A 79 1.69 8.98 2.42
C HIS A 79 1.75 7.47 2.69
N VAL A 80 1.17 6.69 1.78
CA VAL A 80 1.20 5.22 1.83
C VAL A 80 1.50 4.63 0.46
N SER A 81 2.27 3.54 0.44
CA SER A 81 2.54 2.72 -0.74
C SER A 81 2.27 1.26 -0.40
N VAL A 82 1.84 0.47 -1.38
CA VAL A 82 1.61 -0.97 -1.20
C VAL A 82 2.68 -1.76 -1.94
N VAL A 83 3.33 -2.69 -1.25
CA VAL A 83 4.36 -3.54 -1.83
C VAL A 83 3.73 -4.49 -2.84
N VAL A 84 4.22 -4.46 -4.08
CA VAL A 84 3.81 -5.37 -5.16
C VAL A 84 4.92 -6.34 -5.54
N ARG A 85 6.14 -6.14 -5.02
CA ARG A 85 7.24 -7.10 -5.05
C ARG A 85 8.08 -6.90 -3.78
N GLY A 86 8.23 -7.95 -2.97
CA GLY A 86 8.87 -7.88 -1.65
C GLY A 86 10.39 -7.69 -1.63
N GLY A 87 10.91 -7.48 -0.43
CA GLY A 87 12.33 -7.32 -0.13
C GLY A 87 12.88 -5.90 -0.36
N ALA A 88 14.10 -5.63 0.13
CA ALA A 88 14.71 -4.29 0.07
C ALA A 88 14.90 -3.73 -1.36
N HIS A 89 15.00 -4.61 -2.37
CA HIS A 89 15.09 -4.25 -3.79
C HIS A 89 13.76 -4.43 -4.56
N GLY A 90 12.69 -4.61 -3.80
CA GLY A 90 11.34 -4.75 -4.28
C GLY A 90 10.75 -3.46 -4.85
N ASP A 91 9.49 -3.55 -5.21
CA ASP A 91 8.72 -2.44 -5.77
C ASP A 91 7.42 -2.24 -4.99
N ALA A 92 7.00 -0.98 -4.89
CA ALA A 92 5.73 -0.60 -4.31
C ALA A 92 4.94 0.25 -5.30
N LEU A 93 3.63 0.07 -5.29
CA LEU A 93 2.67 0.89 -6.01
C LEU A 93 2.20 2.04 -5.11
N THR A 94 2.11 3.23 -5.67
CA THR A 94 1.63 4.41 -4.95
C THR A 94 0.96 5.40 -5.90
N ALA A 95 0.36 6.48 -5.38
CA ALA A 95 -0.19 7.56 -6.19
C ALA A 95 0.37 8.92 -5.75
N GLU A 96 1.01 9.65 -6.67
CA GLU A 96 1.59 10.96 -6.40
C GLU A 96 0.87 12.07 -7.18
N ARG A 97 0.71 13.26 -6.59
CA ARG A 97 0.02 14.42 -7.20
C ARG A 97 0.44 14.73 -8.64
N LYS A 98 1.73 14.59 -8.98
CA LYS A 98 2.28 14.94 -10.31
C LYS A 98 2.31 13.77 -11.30
N ARG A 99 2.31 12.53 -10.82
CA ARG A 99 2.54 11.34 -11.65
C ARG A 99 1.33 10.42 -11.73
N GLY A 100 0.33 10.63 -10.89
CA GLY A 100 -0.74 9.66 -10.69
C GLY A 100 -0.19 8.40 -10.04
N VAL A 101 -0.84 7.28 -10.32
CA VAL A 101 -0.39 5.95 -9.86
C VAL A 101 0.90 5.57 -10.57
N CYS A 102 1.92 5.18 -9.80
CA CYS A 102 3.22 4.82 -10.32
C CYS A 102 3.90 3.73 -9.48
N LEU A 103 4.86 3.07 -10.10
CA LEU A 103 5.73 2.09 -9.43
C LEU A 103 6.97 2.80 -8.90
N VAL A 104 7.34 2.51 -7.66
CA VAL A 104 8.55 3.03 -7.03
C VAL A 104 9.40 1.88 -6.50
N ARG A 105 10.72 2.02 -6.58
CA ARG A 105 11.64 1.12 -5.91
C ARG A 105 11.53 1.35 -4.40
N ILE A 106 11.40 0.28 -3.62
CA ILE A 106 11.31 0.39 -2.15
C ILE A 106 12.50 1.15 -1.57
N ALA A 107 13.71 0.88 -2.06
CA ALA A 107 14.93 1.58 -1.68
C ALA A 107 14.95 3.10 -1.96
N LEU A 108 14.03 3.62 -2.77
CA LEU A 108 13.93 5.05 -3.09
C LEU A 108 12.86 5.77 -2.26
N ILE A 109 12.06 5.05 -1.47
CA ILE A 109 11.07 5.64 -0.58
C ILE A 109 11.80 6.31 0.59
N ARG A 110 11.65 7.62 0.71
CA ARG A 110 12.30 8.43 1.75
C ARG A 110 11.39 8.60 2.95
N ASN A 111 11.99 8.88 4.11
CA ASN A 111 11.28 9.18 5.36
C ASN A 111 10.23 8.12 5.70
N VAL A 112 10.62 6.84 5.60
CA VAL A 112 9.76 5.72 6.00
C VAL A 112 9.48 5.85 7.49
N VAL A 113 8.20 5.88 7.85
CA VAL A 113 7.71 5.90 9.23
C VAL A 113 7.60 4.48 9.78
N GLY A 114 7.17 3.54 8.94
CA GLY A 114 7.04 2.13 9.29
C GLY A 114 6.55 1.29 8.12
N VAL A 115 6.67 -0.03 8.27
CA VAL A 115 6.11 -1.00 7.33
C VAL A 115 5.11 -1.86 8.08
N TYR A 116 3.92 -2.02 7.51
CA TYR A 116 2.78 -2.64 8.18
C TYR A 116 2.19 -3.77 7.37
N ARG A 117 1.92 -4.89 8.04
CA ARG A 117 1.29 -6.05 7.45
C ARG A 117 -0.13 -6.22 7.99
N PHE A 118 -1.07 -6.50 7.10
CA PHE A 118 -2.45 -6.75 7.46
C PHE A 118 -2.57 -8.12 8.15
N ASN A 119 -3.18 -8.16 9.34
CA ASN A 119 -3.26 -9.39 10.15
C ASN A 119 -3.97 -10.55 9.44
N GLU A 120 -4.92 -10.26 8.55
CA GLU A 120 -5.63 -11.30 7.79
C GLU A 120 -4.75 -11.97 6.74
N LEU A 121 -3.70 -11.30 6.23
CA LEU A 121 -2.78 -11.89 5.26
C LEU A 121 -2.02 -13.08 5.84
N ASP A 122 -1.64 -13.02 7.11
CA ASP A 122 -0.97 -14.15 7.76
C ASP A 122 -1.98 -15.28 8.03
N ARG A 123 -3.19 -14.95 8.50
CA ARG A 123 -4.26 -15.95 8.72
C ARG A 123 -4.69 -16.69 7.46
N ALA A 124 -4.75 -15.98 6.32
CA ALA A 124 -5.10 -16.57 5.04
C ALA A 124 -4.03 -17.57 4.58
N ARG A 125 -2.75 -17.33 4.87
CA ARG A 125 -1.66 -18.26 4.52
C ARG A 125 -1.59 -19.47 5.45
N ASP A 126 -1.85 -19.29 6.74
CA ASP A 126 -1.86 -20.40 7.71
C ASP A 126 -2.97 -21.43 7.43
N ARG A 127 -4.01 -21.03 6.67
CA ARG A 127 -5.07 -21.93 6.18
C ARG A 127 -4.70 -22.71 4.91
N VAL A 128 -3.56 -22.39 4.28
CA VAL A 128 -3.06 -23.02 3.04
C VAL A 128 -1.82 -23.88 3.36
N VAL A 129 -1.82 -24.54 4.52
CA VAL A 129 -0.87 -25.61 4.82
C VAL A 129 -1.57 -26.95 4.54
N PRO A 130 -1.07 -27.79 3.61
CA PRO A 130 -1.58 -29.13 3.39
C PRO A 130 -1.33 -30.06 4.58
#